data_AF-A0A7J8EKK8-F1
#
_entry.id   AF-A0A7J8EKK8-F1
#
_cell.length_a   1.000
_cell.length_b   1.000
_cell.length_c   1.000
_cell.angle_alpha   90.00
_cell.angle_beta   90.00
_cell.angle_gamma   90.00
#
_symmetry.space_group_name_H-M   'P 1'
#
loop_
_entity.id
_entity.type
_entity.pdbx_description
1 polymer ?
#
loop_
_entity_poly.entity_id
_entity_poly.type
_entity_poly.pdbx_seq_one_letter_code
_entity_poly.pdbx_strand_id
1 'polypeptide(L)'
;MSKHEALSPATDVWYLNHNTLSTITVPFGSHLEAEMARMAMDIEDPRHHPAIQKEFRVHGSILAVRWTAEDPGPLPDSVNSFFQRLFLVIRNIQHSRPQFPLRLGRGAGP
;
A
#
# COMPACT_ATOMS: atom_id res chain seq x y z
N MET A 1 -10.69 -15.02 -55.61
CA MET A 1 -10.97 -13.68 -55.07
C MET A 1 -11.77 -13.83 -53.79
N SER A 2 -11.26 -13.18 -52.75
CA SER A 2 -11.69 -13.03 -51.36
C SER A 2 -12.88 -13.81 -50.82
N LYS A 3 -12.55 -14.74 -49.93
CA LYS A 3 -13.38 -15.15 -48.81
C LYS A 3 -12.82 -14.43 -47.59
N HIS A 4 -13.40 -13.32 -47.14
CA HIS A 4 -13.21 -12.87 -45.77
C HIS A 4 -14.51 -12.28 -45.25
N GLU A 5 -15.16 -13.17 -44.50
CA GLU A 5 -16.24 -13.01 -43.55
C GLU A 5 -15.99 -11.83 -42.63
N ALA A 6 -17.07 -11.12 -42.32
CA ALA A 6 -17.09 -9.96 -41.45
C ALA A 6 -16.46 -10.25 -40.08
N LEU A 7 -15.44 -9.46 -39.70
CA LEU A 7 -15.02 -9.39 -38.31
C LEU A 7 -15.83 -8.32 -37.61
N SER A 8 -16.64 -8.76 -36.66
CA SER A 8 -17.51 -7.94 -35.79
C SER A 8 -16.69 -6.93 -34.97
N PRO A 9 -17.09 -5.64 -34.88
CA PRO A 9 -16.41 -4.63 -34.06
C PRO A 9 -16.62 -4.80 -32.55
N ALA A 10 -17.34 -5.84 -32.12
CA ALA A 10 -17.65 -6.06 -30.70
C ALA A 10 -16.52 -6.72 -29.90
N THR A 11 -15.46 -7.21 -30.55
CA THR A 11 -14.35 -7.91 -29.88
C THR A 11 -13.19 -7.00 -29.46
N ASP A 12 -13.06 -5.79 -30.03
CA ASP A 12 -11.98 -4.86 -29.67
C ASP A 12 -12.23 -4.07 -28.38
N VAL A 13 -13.49 -3.97 -27.93
CA VAL A 13 -13.85 -3.22 -26.71
C VAL A 13 -13.49 -3.98 -25.43
N TRP A 14 -13.41 -5.32 -25.48
CA TRP A 14 -13.10 -6.15 -24.31
C TRP A 14 -11.61 -6.15 -23.94
N TYR A 15 -10.73 -5.65 -24.80
CA TYR A 15 -9.30 -5.53 -24.53
C TYR A 15 -8.90 -4.16 -23.95
N LEU A 16 -9.84 -3.24 -23.72
CA LEU A 16 -9.52 -1.85 -23.41
C LEU A 16 -9.66 -1.45 -21.93
N ASN A 17 -9.83 -2.39 -20.99
CA ASN A 17 -9.80 -2.05 -19.57
C ASN A 17 -9.49 -3.24 -18.65
N HIS A 18 -8.35 -3.91 -18.81
CA HIS A 18 -7.88 -4.90 -17.81
C HIS A 18 -6.99 -4.24 -16.76
N ASN A 19 -7.47 -3.12 -16.21
CA ASN A 19 -6.81 -2.50 -15.07
C ASN A 19 -6.84 -3.50 -13.90
N THR A 20 -5.68 -4.04 -13.57
CA THR A 20 -5.52 -5.01 -12.51
C THR A 20 -5.54 -4.27 -11.17
N LEU A 21 -6.47 -4.67 -10.32
CA LEU A 21 -6.67 -4.11 -8.98
C LEU A 21 -6.20 -5.12 -7.92
N SER A 22 -5.25 -4.69 -7.09
CA SER A 22 -4.73 -5.49 -5.97
C SER A 22 -4.83 -4.68 -4.69
N THR A 23 -5.21 -5.32 -3.58
CA THR A 23 -5.33 -4.65 -2.28
C THR A 23 -4.69 -5.48 -1.17
N ILE A 24 -3.94 -4.82 -0.29
CA ILE A 24 -3.37 -5.42 0.93
C ILE A 24 -3.79 -4.57 2.13
N THR A 25 -4.11 -5.23 3.24
CA THR A 25 -4.40 -4.58 4.52
C THR A 25 -3.35 -4.97 5.56
N VAL A 26 -2.84 -3.98 6.29
CA VAL A 26 -1.83 -4.17 7.32
C VAL A 26 -2.36 -3.63 8.64
N PRO A 27 -2.54 -4.49 9.66
CA PRO A 27 -2.95 -4.04 10.98
C PRO A 27 -1.77 -3.43 11.76
N PHE A 28 -2.06 -2.34 12.48
CA PHE A 28 -1.16 -1.67 13.43
C PHE A 28 -1.73 -1.70 14.85
N GLY A 29 -0.90 -1.38 15.85
CA GLY A 29 -1.30 -1.40 17.27
C GLY A 29 -2.22 -0.25 17.67
N SER A 30 -2.27 0.82 16.87
CA SER A 30 -3.19 1.94 17.08
C SER A 30 -3.49 2.67 15.77
N HIS A 31 -4.53 3.52 15.77
CA HIS A 31 -4.82 4.42 14.64
C HIS A 31 -3.65 5.37 14.35
N LEU A 32 -3.00 5.92 15.38
CA LEU A 32 -1.84 6.78 15.23
C LEU A 32 -0.69 6.07 14.51
N GLU A 33 -0.41 4.81 14.85
CA GLU A 33 0.61 4.02 14.15
C GLU A 33 0.27 3.77 12.69
N ALA A 34 -1.00 3.49 12.38
CA ALA A 34 -1.44 3.35 10.99
C ALA A 34 -1.29 4.65 10.19
N GLU A 35 -1.61 5.80 10.78
CA GLU A 35 -1.41 7.12 10.15
C GLU A 35 0.07 7.46 9.98
N MET A 36 0.92 7.19 10.98
CA MET A 36 2.37 7.35 10.83
C MET A 36 2.91 6.49 9.68
N ALA A 37 2.42 5.25 9.57
CA ALA A 37 2.80 4.40 8.46
C ALA A 37 2.29 4.95 7.12
N ARG A 38 1.04 5.41 7.03
CA ARG A 38 0.49 6.07 5.83
C ARG A 38 1.39 7.21 5.39
N MET A 39 1.69 8.15 6.28
CA MET A 39 2.52 9.32 5.99
C MET A 39 3.93 8.93 5.53
N ALA A 40 4.56 7.95 6.17
CA ALA A 40 5.90 7.51 5.79
C ALA A 40 5.92 6.75 4.45
N MET A 41 4.83 6.04 4.11
CA MET A 41 4.70 5.28 2.87
C MET A 41 4.30 6.14 1.67
N ASP A 42 3.68 7.29 1.92
CA ASP A 42 3.29 8.30 0.91
C ASP A 42 4.48 9.14 0.43
N ILE A 43 5.62 9.09 1.13
CA ILE A 43 6.87 9.70 0.67
C ILE A 43 7.30 9.01 -0.62
N GLU A 44 7.50 9.81 -1.67
CA GLU A 44 7.82 9.37 -3.02
C GLU A 44 8.93 8.30 -3.01
N ASP A 45 8.64 7.17 -3.65
CA ASP A 45 9.58 6.07 -3.79
C ASP A 45 10.26 6.22 -5.15
N PRO A 46 11.60 6.43 -5.22
CA PRO A 46 12.32 6.53 -6.50
C PRO A 46 12.16 5.29 -7.39
N ARG A 47 11.69 4.17 -6.82
CA ARG A 47 11.42 2.90 -7.50
C ARG A 47 9.99 2.77 -7.99
N HIS A 48 9.19 3.84 -7.91
CA HIS A 48 7.81 3.83 -8.36
C HIS A 48 7.73 3.65 -9.88
N HIS A 49 7.01 2.61 -10.31
CA HIS A 49 6.76 2.37 -11.71
C HIS A 49 5.61 3.29 -12.19
N PRO A 50 5.80 4.15 -13.22
CA PRO A 50 4.84 5.18 -13.58
C PRO A 50 3.47 4.63 -14.05
N ALA A 51 3.44 3.39 -14.52
CA ALA A 51 2.23 2.69 -14.95
C ALA A 51 1.42 2.06 -13.78
N ILE A 52 1.89 2.17 -12.54
CA ILE A 52 1.22 1.60 -11.37
C ILE A 52 0.79 2.74 -10.46
N GLN A 53 -0.51 2.97 -10.33
CA GLN A 53 -1.04 3.84 -9.29
C GLN A 53 -1.09 3.09 -7.96
N LYS A 54 -0.67 3.75 -6.88
CA LYS A 54 -0.66 3.20 -5.52
C LYS A 54 -1.37 4.19 -4.60
N GLU A 55 -2.41 3.73 -3.91
CA GLU A 55 -3.21 4.54 -2.99
C GLU A 55 -3.17 3.95 -1.58
N PHE A 56 -3.02 4.82 -0.59
CA PHE A 56 -3.04 4.45 0.83
C PHE A 56 -4.29 4.99 1.51
N ARG A 57 -4.96 4.15 2.32
CA ARG A 57 -6.11 4.55 3.15
C ARG A 57 -5.96 3.97 4.56
N VAL A 58 -6.39 4.72 5.57
CA VAL A 58 -6.42 4.24 6.96
C VAL A 58 -7.87 4.08 7.41
N HIS A 59 -8.17 2.91 7.99
CA HIS A 59 -9.46 2.59 8.59
C HIS A 59 -9.23 2.09 10.02
N GLY A 60 -9.41 2.96 11.01
CA GLY A 60 -9.05 2.65 12.39
C GLY A 60 -7.54 2.38 12.50
N SER A 61 -7.14 1.21 13.01
CA SER A 61 -5.74 0.79 13.08
C SER A 61 -5.26 0.00 11.86
N ILE A 62 -6.01 0.00 10.74
CA ILE A 62 -5.67 -0.76 9.53
C ILE A 62 -5.20 0.20 8.44
N LEU A 63 -4.02 -0.05 7.86
CA LEU A 63 -3.56 0.57 6.63
C LEU A 63 -3.95 -0.31 5.44
N ALA A 64 -4.79 0.19 4.55
CA ALA A 64 -5.12 -0.42 3.28
C ALA A 64 -4.29 0.21 2.15
N VAL A 65 -3.76 -0.63 1.27
CA VAL A 65 -2.97 -0.21 0.12
C VAL A 65 -3.57 -0.83 -1.12
N ARG A 66 -3.88 0.01 -2.11
CA ARG A 66 -4.49 -0.38 -3.37
C ARG A 66 -3.54 -0.08 -4.52
N TRP A 67 -3.24 -1.09 -5.32
CA TRP A 67 -2.53 -0.95 -6.59
C TRP A 67 -3.54 -1.00 -7.73
N THR A 68 -3.34 -0.12 -8.69
CA THR A 68 -4.07 -0.09 -9.96
C THR A 68 -3.04 -0.04 -11.08
N ALA A 69 -3.04 -1.01 -11.99
CA ALA A 69 -2.06 -1.09 -13.06
C ALA A 69 -2.72 -1.58 -14.36
N GLU A 70 -2.36 -0.98 -15.49
CA GLU A 70 -2.85 -1.39 -16.81
C GLU A 70 -2.28 -2.76 -17.22
N ASP A 71 -1.02 -2.99 -16.87
CA ASP A 71 -0.31 -4.26 -17.04
C ASP A 71 -0.03 -4.88 -15.66
N PRO A 72 -0.46 -6.13 -15.40
CA PRO A 72 -0.13 -6.82 -14.15
C PRO A 72 1.34 -7.20 -14.02
N GLY A 73 2.11 -7.24 -15.11
CA GLY A 73 3.51 -7.69 -15.14
C GLY A 73 4.40 -7.06 -14.06
N PRO A 74 4.39 -5.73 -13.86
CA PRO A 74 5.23 -5.06 -12.87
C PRO A 74 4.64 -5.02 -11.44
N LEU A 75 3.41 -5.53 -11.22
CA LEU A 75 2.78 -5.53 -9.89
C LEU A 75 3.57 -6.30 -8.82
N PRO A 76 4.10 -7.52 -9.09
CA PRO A 76 4.84 -8.27 -8.08
C PRO A 76 6.06 -7.52 -7.55
N ASP A 77 6.80 -6.83 -8.42
CA ASP A 77 7.96 -6.02 -8.02
C ASP A 77 7.55 -4.80 -7.19
N SER A 78 6.46 -4.12 -7.58
CA SER A 78 5.91 -3.00 -6.83
C SER A 78 5.42 -3.41 -5.43
N VAL A 79 4.76 -4.56 -5.31
CA VAL A 79 4.32 -5.13 -4.04
C VAL A 79 5.52 -5.53 -3.18
N ASN A 80 6.55 -6.12 -3.76
CA ASN A 80 7.77 -6.48 -3.04
C ASN A 80 8.52 -5.24 -2.51
N SER A 81 8.67 -4.19 -3.33
CA SER A 81 9.26 -2.92 -2.90
C SER A 81 8.45 -2.27 -1.76
N PHE A 82 7.12 -2.36 -1.83
CA PHE A 82 6.24 -1.92 -0.75
C PHE A 82 6.54 -2.64 0.57
N PHE A 83 6.70 -3.96 0.57
CA PHE A 83 7.01 -4.70 1.79
C PHE A 83 8.38 -4.35 2.37
N GLN A 84 9.38 -4.14 1.51
CA GLN A 84 10.72 -3.70 1.95
C GLN A 84 10.65 -2.35 2.68
N ARG A 85 9.93 -1.38 2.13
CA ARG A 85 9.74 -0.07 2.76
C ARG A 85 8.88 -0.16 4.02
N LEU A 86 7.78 -0.93 3.97
CA LEU A 86 6.88 -1.13 5.11
C LEU A 86 7.62 -1.72 6.31
N PHE A 87 8.53 -2.66 6.08
CA PHE A 87 9.35 -3.24 7.15
C PHE A 87 10.17 -2.17 7.90
N LEU A 88 10.80 -1.25 7.17
CA LEU A 88 11.55 -0.14 7.76
C LEU A 88 10.65 0.80 8.56
N VAL A 89 9.46 1.11 8.02
CA VAL A 89 8.47 1.97 8.66
C VAL A 89 7.97 1.34 9.98
N ILE A 90 7.58 0.07 9.94
CA ILE A 90 7.13 -0.66 11.15
C ILE A 90 8.23 -0.67 12.20
N ARG A 91 9.48 -0.97 11.79
CA ARG A 91 10.63 -0.96 12.69
C ARG A 91 10.82 0.43 13.34
N ASN A 92 10.77 1.50 12.56
CA ASN A 92 10.92 2.86 13.08
C ASN A 92 9.80 3.25 14.03
N ILE A 93 8.55 2.94 13.70
CA ILE A 93 7.39 3.18 14.55
C ILE A 93 7.57 2.45 15.89
N GLN A 94 7.95 1.18 15.86
CA GLN A 94 8.18 0.39 17.08
C GLN A 94 9.33 0.94 17.93
N HIS A 95 10.43 1.39 17.32
CA HIS A 95 11.54 2.00 18.04
C HIS A 95 11.22 3.39 18.60
N SER A 96 10.29 4.13 17.98
CA SER A 96 9.82 5.42 18.49
C SER A 96 8.84 5.31 19.65
N ARG A 97 8.34 4.10 19.96
CA ARG A 97 7.47 3.91 21.13
C ARG A 97 8.26 4.30 22.37
N PRO A 98 7.80 5.30 23.13
CA PRO A 98 8.51 5.73 24.32
C PRO A 98 8.57 4.57 25.31
N GLN A 99 9.79 4.12 25.61
CA GLN A 99 10.05 3.26 26.76
C GLN A 99 9.92 4.13 28.01
N PHE A 100 8.70 4.52 28.37
CA PHE A 100 8.48 5.15 29.67
C PHE A 100 8.76 4.09 30.74
N PRO A 101 9.73 4.28 31.66
CA PRO A 101 9.71 3.51 32.88
C PRO A 101 8.41 3.89 33.61
N LEU A 102 7.44 2.97 33.62
CA LEU A 102 6.14 3.13 34.25
C LEU A 102 6.24 3.21 35.78
N ARG A 103 7.23 3.87 36.40
CA ARG A 103 7.27 4.16 37.85
C ARG A 103 8.13 5.40 38.17
N LEU A 104 7.55 6.59 38.02
CA LEU A 104 7.95 7.74 38.83
C LEU A 104 6.69 8.37 39.44
N GLY A 105 6.20 7.71 40.48
CA GLY A 105 4.94 8.09 41.12
C GLY A 105 4.56 7.12 42.23
N ARG A 106 5.51 6.80 43.12
CA ARG A 106 5.14 6.29 44.44
C ARG A 106 5.39 7.45 45.40
N GLY A 107 4.29 8.10 45.80
CA GLY A 107 4.32 9.23 46.70
C GLY A 107 5.13 8.92 47.95
N ALA A 108 6.07 9.81 48.26
CA ALA A 108 6.38 10.08 49.65
C ALA A 108 5.22 10.94 50.16
N GLY A 109 4.31 10.31 50.89
CA GLY A 109 3.33 11.01 51.72
C GLY A 109 4.03 11.75 52.86
N PRO A 110 3.30 12.66 53.54
CA PRO A 110 3.84 13.57 54.55
C PRO A 110 4.43 12.86 55.78
#